data_AF-A0A2D6D763-F1
#
_entry.id   AF-A0A2D6D763-F1
#
_cell.length_a   1.000
_cell.length_b   1.000
_cell.length_c   1.000
_cell.angle_alpha   90.00
_cell.angle_beta   90.00
_cell.angle_gamma   90.00
#
_symmetry.space_group_name_H-M   'P 1'
#
loop_
_entity.id
_entity.type
_entity.pdbx_description
1 polymer ?
#
loop_
_entity_poly.entity_id
_entity_poly.type
_entity_poly.pdbx_seq_one_letter_code
_entity_poly.pdbx_strand_id
1 'polypeptide(L)'
;MSVKKSAKDKKDLKIEILEKVSSLTTAGFGLVAALAWNDAIKAVFAQFFPKPGDNVLALLSYALVITILVVIVTIQLGRTVNLAKKQLKGSK
;
A
#
# COMPACT_ATOMS: atom_id res chain seq x y z
N MET A 1 -19.69 40.72 -7.88
CA MET A 1 -18.52 40.00 -7.32
C MET A 1 -18.89 38.87 -6.34
N SER A 2 -20.04 38.89 -5.65
CA SER A 2 -20.40 37.92 -4.60
C SER A 2 -20.72 36.48 -5.08
N VAL A 3 -21.33 36.32 -6.26
CA VAL A 3 -21.72 34.99 -6.79
C VAL A 3 -20.51 34.13 -7.19
N LYS A 4 -19.43 34.75 -7.70
CA LYS A 4 -18.20 34.02 -8.08
C LYS A 4 -17.47 33.43 -6.86
N LYS A 5 -17.58 34.07 -5.69
CA LYS A 5 -16.96 33.59 -4.44
C LYS A 5 -17.65 32.33 -3.93
N SER A 6 -18.99 32.34 -3.86
CA SER A 6 -19.78 31.16 -3.41
C SER A 6 -19.58 29.91 -4.28
N ALA A 7 -19.44 30.07 -5.60
CA ALA A 7 -19.18 28.93 -6.49
C ALA A 7 -17.76 28.35 -6.33
N LYS A 8 -16.77 29.21 -6.06
CA LYS A 8 -15.38 28.80 -5.82
C LYS A 8 -15.26 28.06 -4.49
N ASP A 9 -15.84 28.59 -3.42
CA ASP A 9 -15.80 27.97 -2.08
C ASP A 9 -16.45 26.57 -2.07
N LYS A 10 -17.55 26.38 -2.83
CA LYS A 10 -18.16 25.05 -3.01
C LYS A 10 -17.28 24.08 -3.78
N LYS A 11 -16.52 24.56 -4.77
CA LYS A 11 -15.59 23.72 -5.54
C LYS A 11 -14.41 23.30 -4.68
N ASP A 12 -13.88 24.21 -3.88
CA ASP A 12 -12.77 23.96 -2.96
C ASP A 12 -13.17 22.94 -1.87
N LEU A 13 -14.37 23.08 -1.29
CA LEU A 13 -14.91 22.09 -0.34
C LEU A 13 -15.09 20.69 -0.97
N LYS A 14 -15.60 20.63 -2.20
CA LYS A 14 -15.76 19.34 -2.91
C LYS A 14 -14.41 18.67 -3.15
N ILE A 15 -13.38 19.43 -3.51
CA ILE A 15 -12.03 18.91 -3.71
C ILE A 15 -11.49 18.37 -2.39
N GLU A 16 -11.61 19.12 -1.29
CA GLU A 16 -11.14 18.69 0.02
C GLU A 16 -11.82 17.39 0.49
N ILE A 17 -13.14 17.28 0.31
CA ILE A 17 -13.88 16.04 0.61
C ILE A 17 -13.34 14.86 -0.21
N LEU A 18 -13.16 15.06 -1.52
CA LEU A 18 -12.64 14.01 -2.41
C LEU A 18 -11.23 13.59 -2.03
N GLU A 19 -10.35 14.53 -1.65
CA GLU A 19 -9.01 14.23 -1.17
C GLU A 19 -9.04 13.39 0.13
N LYS A 20 -9.87 13.78 1.10
CA LYS A 20 -10.01 13.06 2.37
C LYS A 20 -10.59 11.66 2.17
N VAL A 21 -11.65 11.54 1.36
CA VAL A 21 -12.25 10.24 1.04
C VAL A 21 -11.24 9.36 0.30
N SER A 22 -10.54 9.89 -0.70
CA SER A 22 -9.52 9.12 -1.44
C SER A 22 -8.41 8.61 -0.51
N SER A 23 -7.96 9.44 0.43
CA SER A 23 -6.95 9.05 1.43
C SER A 23 -7.47 7.94 2.35
N LEU A 24 -8.67 8.11 2.92
CA LEU A 24 -9.29 7.11 3.80
C LEU A 24 -9.56 5.78 3.07
N THR A 25 -10.09 5.85 1.85
CA THR A 25 -10.33 4.68 1.00
C THR A 25 -9.03 3.96 0.66
N THR A 26 -7.98 4.69 0.28
CA THR A 26 -6.66 4.10 -0.02
C THR A 26 -6.06 3.43 1.22
N ALA A 27 -6.15 4.08 2.38
CA ALA A 27 -5.67 3.50 3.64
C ALA A 27 -6.48 2.26 4.04
N GLY A 28 -7.81 2.33 3.95
CA GLY A 28 -8.72 1.21 4.27
C GLY A 28 -8.47 0.00 3.36
N PHE A 29 -8.38 0.21 2.06
CA PHE A 29 -8.04 -0.88 1.13
C PHE A 29 -6.60 -1.36 1.28
N GLY A 30 -5.65 -0.49 1.65
CA GLY A 30 -4.29 -0.88 1.99
C GLY A 30 -4.24 -1.87 3.16
N LEU A 31 -5.05 -1.63 4.21
CA LEU A 31 -5.18 -2.55 5.34
C LEU A 31 -5.80 -3.89 4.92
N VAL A 32 -6.91 -3.86 4.16
CA VAL A 32 -7.56 -5.08 3.66
C VAL A 32 -6.60 -5.89 2.78
N ALA A 33 -5.85 -5.23 1.90
CA ALA A 33 -4.86 -5.87 1.05
C ALA A 33 -3.73 -6.51 1.86
N ALA A 34 -3.23 -5.83 2.90
CA ALA A 34 -2.20 -6.37 3.77
C ALA A 34 -2.66 -7.66 4.49
N LEU A 35 -3.91 -7.68 4.99
CA LEU A 35 -4.50 -8.85 5.62
C LEU A 35 -4.69 -10.01 4.63
N ALA A 36 -5.23 -9.71 3.44
CA ALA A 36 -5.46 -10.73 2.40
C ALA A 36 -4.16 -11.39 1.92
N TRP A 37 -3.08 -10.61 1.76
CA TRP A 37 -1.78 -11.17 1.36
C TRP A 37 -1.15 -12.04 2.45
N ASN A 38 -1.29 -11.67 3.73
CA ASN A 38 -0.87 -12.53 4.84
C ASN A 38 -1.58 -13.89 4.80
N ASP A 39 -2.90 -13.89 4.60
CA ASP A 39 -3.69 -15.12 4.58
C ASP A 39 -3.39 -15.96 3.32
N ALA A 40 -3.22 -15.32 2.16
CA ALA A 40 -2.83 -15.99 0.93
C ALA A 40 -1.47 -16.70 1.04
N ILE A 41 -0.47 -16.03 1.60
CA ILE A 41 0.86 -16.64 1.81
C ILE A 41 0.73 -17.84 2.75
N LYS A 42 0.02 -17.70 3.88
CA LYS A 42 -0.21 -18.81 4.81
C LYS A 42 -0.90 -20.00 4.15
N ALA A 43 -1.92 -19.75 3.33
CA ALA A 43 -2.64 -20.81 2.61
C ALA A 43 -1.72 -21.56 1.63
N VAL A 44 -0.86 -20.84 0.90
CA VAL A 44 0.16 -21.46 0.02
C VAL A 44 1.12 -22.32 0.84
N PHE A 45 1.62 -21.81 1.96
CA PHE A 45 2.52 -22.57 2.85
C PHE A 45 1.86 -23.83 3.43
N ALA A 46 0.59 -23.77 3.77
CA ALA A 46 -0.15 -24.92 4.30
C ALA A 46 -0.24 -26.09 3.30
N GLN A 47 -0.13 -25.83 1.98
CA GLN A 47 -0.07 -26.90 0.98
C GLN A 47 1.24 -27.70 1.02
N PHE A 48 2.34 -27.05 1.41
CA PHE A 48 3.67 -27.68 1.49
C PHE A 48 3.99 -28.24 2.89
N PHE A 49 3.32 -27.73 3.93
CA PHE A 49 3.53 -28.14 5.32
C PHE A 49 2.19 -28.54 5.97
N PRO A 50 1.84 -29.84 6.02
CA PRO A 50 0.54 -30.31 6.54
C PRO A 50 0.29 -30.02 8.04
N LYS A 51 1.33 -29.67 8.80
CA LYS A 51 1.26 -29.21 10.22
C LYS A 51 2.25 -28.05 10.44
N PRO A 52 1.89 -26.81 10.05
CA PRO A 52 2.82 -25.68 10.13
C PRO A 52 3.06 -25.21 11.56
N GLY A 53 2.07 -25.32 12.45
CA GLY A 53 2.08 -24.74 13.80
C GLY A 53 3.18 -25.29 14.71
N ASP A 54 3.52 -26.57 14.57
CA ASP A 54 4.52 -27.25 15.40
C ASP A 54 5.87 -27.43 14.67
N ASN A 55 5.96 -26.99 13.42
CA ASN A 55 7.14 -27.21 12.60
C ASN A 55 7.97 -25.93 12.51
N VAL A 56 9.05 -25.88 13.29
CA VAL A 56 10.00 -24.75 13.32
C VAL A 56 10.53 -24.39 11.93
N LEU A 57 10.75 -25.38 11.05
CA LEU A 57 11.19 -25.12 9.67
C LEU A 57 10.10 -24.45 8.83
N ALA A 58 8.82 -24.75 9.07
CA ALA A 58 7.71 -24.07 8.40
C ALA A 58 7.60 -22.60 8.85
N LEU A 59 7.78 -22.33 10.14
CA LEU A 59 7.77 -20.96 10.69
C LEU A 59 8.94 -20.12 10.17
N LEU A 60 10.15 -20.70 10.15
CA LEU A 60 11.35 -20.03 9.63
C LEU A 60 11.27 -19.75 8.13
N SER A 61 10.76 -20.69 7.34
CA SER A 61 10.58 -20.49 5.89
C SER A 61 9.52 -19.42 5.59
N TYR A 62 8.42 -19.39 6.34
CA TYR A 62 7.44 -18.30 6.25
C TYR A 62 8.06 -16.94 6.56
N ALA A 63 8.81 -16.83 7.67
CA ALA A 63 9.48 -15.61 8.08
C ALA A 63 10.51 -15.11 7.04
N LEU A 64 11.26 -16.04 6.43
CA LEU A 64 12.22 -15.71 5.39
C LEU A 64 11.53 -15.19 4.13
N VAL A 65 10.48 -15.86 3.67
CA VAL A 65 9.74 -15.46 2.47
C VAL A 65 9.11 -14.07 2.65
N ILE A 66 8.45 -13.82 3.77
CA ILE A 66 7.84 -12.50 3.99
C ILE A 66 8.90 -11.39 4.07
N THR A 67 10.07 -11.66 4.65
CA THR A 67 11.17 -10.69 4.71
C THR A 67 11.70 -10.36 3.32
N ILE A 68 11.92 -11.37 2.47
CA ILE A 68 12.36 -11.16 1.09
C ILE A 68 11.33 -10.34 0.32
N LEU A 69 10.04 -10.65 0.45
CA LEU A 69 8.98 -9.90 -0.21
C LEU A 69 8.95 -8.43 0.24
N VAL A 70 9.05 -8.16 1.55
CA VAL A 70 9.10 -6.81 2.10
C VAL A 70 10.30 -6.02 1.56
N VAL A 71 11.49 -6.64 1.52
CA VAL A 71 12.70 -6.01 0.97
C VAL A 71 12.52 -5.66 -0.51
N ILE A 72 11.99 -6.59 -1.31
CA ILE A 72 11.74 -6.36 -2.74
C ILE A 72 10.78 -5.18 -2.94
N VAL A 73 9.64 -5.16 -2.23
CA VAL A 73 8.65 -4.09 -2.33
C VAL A 73 9.26 -2.74 -1.90
N THR A 74 10.02 -2.73 -0.81
CA THR A 74 10.69 -1.52 -0.29
C THR A 74 11.68 -0.95 -1.30
N ILE A 75 12.51 -1.80 -1.93
CA ILE A 75 13.47 -1.37 -2.97
C ILE A 75 12.73 -0.81 -4.18
N GLN A 76 11.67 -1.48 -4.65
CA GLN A 76 10.90 -1.02 -5.80
C GLN A 76 10.23 0.33 -5.53
N LEU A 77 9.60 0.50 -4.37
CA LEU A 77 9.00 1.78 -3.97
C LEU A 77 10.06 2.89 -3.88
N GLY A 78 11.22 2.61 -3.27
CA GLY A 78 12.33 3.55 -3.20
C GLY A 78 12.83 4.00 -4.57
N ARG A 79 12.93 3.07 -5.53
CA ARG A 79 13.29 3.39 -6.92
C ARG A 79 12.23 4.26 -7.59
N THR A 80 10.95 3.89 -7.51
CA THR A 80 9.86 4.65 -8.13
C THR A 80 9.79 6.09 -7.59
N VAL A 81 9.93 6.27 -6.28
CA VAL A 81 9.98 7.59 -5.65
C VAL A 81 11.17 8.41 -6.14
N ASN A 82 12.36 7.80 -6.27
CA ASN A 82 13.54 8.49 -6.78
C ASN A 82 13.38 8.89 -8.25
N LEU A 83 12.75 8.05 -9.08
CA LEU A 83 12.46 8.37 -10.48
C LEU A 83 11.49 9.56 -10.58
N ALA A 84 10.40 9.54 -9.81
CA ALA A 84 9.44 10.65 -9.76
C ALA A 84 10.11 11.97 -9.31
N LYS A 85 10.97 11.92 -8.30
CA LYS A 85 11.76 13.08 -7.85
C LYS A 85 12.71 13.61 -8.93
N LYS A 86 13.34 12.72 -9.72
CA LYS A 86 14.25 13.12 -10.81
C LYS A 86 13.52 13.82 -11.94
N GLN A 87 12.34 13.34 -12.32
CA GLN A 87 11.51 13.97 -13.35
C GLN A 87 11.05 15.39 -12.98
N LEU A 88 10.69 15.60 -11.71
CA LEU A 88 10.32 16.93 -11.20
C LEU A 88 11.50 17.92 -11.12
N LYS A 89 12.74 17.42 -10.93
CA LYS A 89 13.95 18.25 -10.90
C LYS A 89 14.51 18.55 -12.29
N GLY A 90 14.32 17.66 -13.26
CA GLY A 90 14.78 17.85 -14.64
C GLY A 90 13.85 18.70 -15.52
N SER A 91 12.67 19.07 -15.03
CA SER A 91 11.72 19.96 -15.70
C SER A 91 11.78 21.42 -15.21
N LYS A 92 12.83 21.77 -14.46
CA LYS A 92 13.22 23.15 -14.13
C LYS A 92 14.54 23.45 -14.82
#